data_AF-Q30CM1-F1
#
_entry.id   AF-Q30CM1-F1
#
_cell.length_a   1.000
_cell.length_b   1.000
_cell.length_c   1.000
_cell.angle_alpha   90.00
_cell.angle_beta   90.00
_cell.angle_gamma   90.00
#
_symmetry.space_group_name_H-M   'P 1'
#
loop_
_entity.id
_entity.type
_entity.pdbx_description
1 polymer ?
#
loop_
_entity_poly.entity_id
_entity_poly.type
_entity_poly.pdbx_seq_one_letter_code
_entity_poly.pdbx_strand_id
1 'polypeptide(L)'
;MSNPTLFIFIFTICIGVSHQAPVDVSENGEVAPMTMTYFNNSLGTFIEHRGRASVIMSEWTIVVYYSLVPLISEIWTFNNNYKLLMKNCDKNPKEFCPRSLQSDLNEMEVASLYRGLSREPDSEYVKYTGSIISRIQDNGVDFRDLLSNQTSVIDSTFNVIRENVFNSNEISSLYFGGQADQLRALGGRIKQTKDAIRDAVFTALHGKVHPMILSNKQLEHEQTVILGHLPQDHRLPFNSLTLSDFYQVATTSHIQQLEQHLLFYIKVPLVDVEQFDVYRLTPIPRLDVGGIQLMYTETSNLAISDHLDRYFALQDVEMDSCLQLHPERYLCKPHQITFGPDSGTLPCTLAAFRNRTSQECSPRHVSQSSLWIPLASPNRWMVVKEEEVSIMGVCSDERQQLRINGSGILTIRSDCIVRSTFVTLQGMQGATARQAYASLRPIALDASRSLDDAQKQHQLEIEEGSSVAIIVAGTLVMIIVSISLGWFYVYCYQRRARAQQVQRPVEDHRIKTKNEGSSNDHPLLERNNVE
;
A
#
# COMPACT_ATOMS: atom_id res chain seq x y z
N MET A 1 -41.79 27.39 -30.37
CA MET A 1 -40.36 27.47 -30.75
C MET A 1 -39.59 28.03 -29.56
N SER A 2 -38.43 27.43 -29.28
CA SER A 2 -37.48 27.68 -28.18
C SER A 2 -37.48 26.55 -27.15
N ASN A 3 -36.34 25.89 -27.07
CA ASN A 3 -36.09 24.55 -26.55
C ASN A 3 -35.28 24.66 -25.25
N PRO A 4 -35.67 24.05 -24.11
CA PRO A 4 -34.87 24.04 -22.89
C PRO A 4 -34.13 22.71 -22.75
N THR A 5 -33.18 22.44 -23.66
CA THR A 5 -32.21 21.33 -23.53
C THR A 5 -30.80 21.82 -23.84
N LEU A 6 -30.39 22.89 -23.15
CA LEU A 6 -29.04 23.42 -23.22
C LEU A 6 -28.66 24.12 -21.90
N PHE A 7 -28.82 23.44 -20.76
CA PHE A 7 -28.34 24.00 -19.48
C PHE A 7 -27.83 22.96 -18.47
N ILE A 8 -27.53 21.75 -18.91
CA ILE A 8 -26.94 20.71 -18.07
C ILE A 8 -25.83 20.03 -18.87
N PHE A 9 -24.68 20.69 -19.00
CA PHE A 9 -23.42 20.04 -19.41
C PHE A 9 -22.15 20.78 -18.98
N ILE A 10 -22.22 21.67 -17.99
CA ILE A 10 -21.04 22.33 -17.41
C ILE A 10 -21.20 22.37 -15.89
N PHE A 11 -21.14 21.21 -15.21
CA PHE A 11 -20.91 21.15 -13.75
C PHE A 11 -20.35 19.78 -13.33
N THR A 12 -19.43 19.24 -14.11
CA THR A 12 -18.58 18.11 -13.71
C THR A 12 -17.16 18.42 -14.14
N ILE A 13 -16.22 18.19 -13.21
CA ILE A 13 -14.78 18.49 -13.26
C ILE A 13 -14.42 19.86 -12.66
N CYS A 14 -14.53 19.95 -11.34
CA CYS A 14 -13.66 20.79 -10.51
C CYS A 14 -13.22 19.98 -9.27
N ILE A 15 -12.70 18.77 -9.51
CA ILE A 15 -11.71 18.20 -8.60
C ILE A 15 -10.38 18.70 -9.14
N GLY A 16 -9.84 19.71 -8.49
CA GLY A 16 -8.49 20.19 -8.75
C GLY A 16 -7.50 19.09 -8.36
N VAL A 17 -7.22 18.17 -9.28
CA VAL A 17 -5.97 17.44 -9.29
C VAL A 17 -4.91 18.48 -9.60
N SER A 18 -4.24 18.99 -8.56
CA SER A 18 -3.01 19.73 -8.74
C SER A 18 -1.97 18.77 -9.30
N HIS A 19 -1.98 18.58 -10.63
CA HIS A 19 -0.82 18.05 -11.32
C HIS A 19 0.35 18.99 -11.04
N GLN A 20 1.34 18.50 -10.31
CA GLN A 20 2.65 19.15 -10.22
C GLN A 20 3.11 19.48 -11.64
N ALA A 21 3.54 20.73 -11.82
CA ALA A 21 4.28 21.12 -13.01
C ALA A 21 5.43 20.12 -13.23
N PRO A 22 5.67 19.69 -14.48
CA PRO A 22 6.88 18.94 -14.78
C PRO A 22 8.08 19.78 -14.33
N VAL A 23 9.16 19.10 -13.94
CA VAL A 23 10.50 19.68 -13.76
C VAL A 23 10.67 20.83 -14.74
N ASP A 24 10.93 22.06 -14.25
CA ASP A 24 11.06 23.24 -15.09
C ASP A 24 12.07 22.96 -16.21
N VAL A 25 11.54 22.56 -17.37
CA VAL A 25 12.28 22.37 -18.59
C VAL A 25 12.59 23.78 -19.05
N SER A 26 13.86 24.17 -19.04
CA SER A 26 14.30 25.41 -19.68
C SER A 26 13.74 25.46 -21.11
N GLU A 27 13.55 26.65 -21.69
CA GLU A 27 13.06 26.84 -23.07
C GLU A 27 13.76 25.99 -24.15
N ASN A 28 14.87 25.32 -23.82
CA ASN A 28 15.69 24.47 -24.69
C ASN A 28 15.64 22.96 -24.40
N GLY A 29 14.87 22.46 -23.43
CA GLY A 29 14.83 21.02 -23.13
C GLY A 29 15.93 20.53 -22.16
N GLU A 30 16.81 21.41 -21.68
CA GLU A 30 17.90 21.07 -20.76
C GLU A 30 17.46 21.18 -19.30
N VAL A 31 17.74 20.13 -18.52
CA VAL A 31 17.48 20.07 -17.07
C VAL A 31 18.63 20.76 -16.34
N ALA A 32 18.34 21.87 -15.68
CA ALA A 32 19.32 22.63 -14.92
C ALA A 32 20.00 21.77 -13.81
N PRO A 33 21.30 21.96 -13.54
CA PRO A 33 22.04 21.24 -12.49
C PRO A 33 21.40 21.27 -11.11
N MET A 34 20.90 22.44 -10.73
CA MET A 34 20.23 22.70 -9.46
C MET A 34 19.05 23.64 -9.68
N THR A 35 17.93 23.32 -9.06
CA THR A 35 16.73 24.16 -9.04
C THR A 35 16.19 24.28 -7.62
N MET A 36 15.71 25.47 -7.26
CA MET A 36 15.09 25.74 -5.96
C MET A 36 13.64 26.18 -6.17
N THR A 37 12.70 25.42 -5.61
CA THR A 37 11.27 25.75 -5.63
C THR A 37 10.86 26.24 -4.25
N TYR A 38 10.55 27.52 -4.12
CA TYR A 38 10.25 28.14 -2.83
C TYR A 38 8.82 27.85 -2.35
N PHE A 39 8.66 27.72 -1.03
CA PHE A 39 7.35 27.74 -0.38
C PHE A 39 6.91 29.18 -0.10
N ASN A 40 5.60 29.41 -0.04
CA ASN A 40 5.00 30.71 0.28
C ASN A 40 5.09 31.09 1.78
N ASN A 41 6.08 30.56 2.51
CA ASN A 41 6.28 30.71 3.95
C ASN A 41 5.07 30.31 4.84
N SER A 42 4.24 29.37 4.37
CA SER A 42 3.13 28.79 5.14
C SER A 42 3.59 27.58 5.96
N LEU A 43 3.04 27.42 7.16
CA LEU A 43 3.20 26.17 7.92
C LEU A 43 2.42 25.06 7.24
N GLY A 44 2.95 23.84 7.30
CA GLY A 44 2.24 22.70 6.74
C GLY A 44 3.05 21.43 6.77
N THR A 45 2.61 20.48 5.96
CA THR A 45 3.23 19.17 5.82
C THR A 45 3.35 18.85 4.34
N PHE A 46 4.54 18.47 3.93
CA PHE A 46 4.83 17.94 2.61
C PHE A 46 4.55 16.44 2.63
N ILE A 47 3.73 15.99 1.70
CA ILE A 47 3.20 14.63 1.66
C ILE A 47 3.71 13.96 0.40
N GLU A 48 4.44 12.86 0.59
CA GLU A 48 5.04 12.08 -0.50
C GLU A 48 4.46 10.68 -0.51
N HIS A 49 3.95 10.23 -1.66
CA HIS A 49 3.56 8.84 -1.82
C HIS A 49 4.80 7.93 -1.81
N ARG A 50 4.75 6.85 -1.02
CA ARG A 50 5.82 5.86 -0.88
C ARG A 50 5.50 4.51 -1.54
N GLY A 51 4.23 4.22 -1.75
CA GLY A 51 3.77 2.94 -2.31
C GLY A 51 2.50 2.45 -1.63
N ARG A 52 2.23 1.15 -1.78
CA ARG A 52 1.06 0.49 -1.23
C ARG A 52 1.44 -0.58 -0.21
N ALA A 53 0.72 -0.59 0.90
CA ALA A 53 0.81 -1.61 1.94
C ALA A 53 -0.38 -2.56 1.87
N SER A 54 -0.09 -3.86 1.92
CA SER A 54 -1.06 -4.89 2.30
C SER A 54 -0.91 -5.17 3.79
N VAL A 55 -2.03 -5.27 4.50
CA VAL A 55 -2.03 -5.48 5.95
C VAL A 55 -2.25 -6.95 6.26
N ILE A 56 -1.35 -7.56 7.02
CA ILE A 56 -1.51 -8.93 7.51
C ILE A 56 -2.62 -8.95 8.55
N MET A 57 -3.65 -9.77 8.31
CA MET A 57 -4.82 -9.92 9.18
C MET A 57 -4.80 -11.25 9.92
N SER A 58 -4.47 -12.33 9.22
CA SER A 58 -4.31 -13.67 9.79
C SER A 58 -3.23 -14.46 9.05
N GLU A 59 -3.07 -15.74 9.38
CA GLU A 59 -2.11 -16.62 8.75
C GLU A 59 -2.74 -17.97 8.42
N TRP A 60 -2.52 -18.47 7.21
CA TRP A 60 -2.82 -19.84 6.84
C TRP A 60 -1.69 -20.75 7.32
N THR A 61 -2.04 -21.87 7.94
CA THR A 61 -1.07 -22.84 8.45
C THR A 61 -0.97 -24.02 7.49
N ILE A 62 0.21 -24.26 6.94
CA ILE A 62 0.49 -25.47 6.17
C ILE A 62 1.35 -26.38 7.05
N VAL A 63 0.80 -27.52 7.45
CA VAL A 63 1.53 -28.56 8.18
C VAL A 63 2.08 -29.54 7.16
N VAL A 64 3.39 -29.51 6.95
CA VAL A 64 4.06 -30.47 6.06
C VAL A 64 4.68 -31.55 6.91
N TYR A 65 4.31 -32.80 6.68
CA TYR A 65 4.95 -33.94 7.33
C TYR A 65 5.89 -34.67 6.36
N TYR A 66 7.00 -35.17 6.90
CA TYR A 66 7.97 -35.99 6.18
C TYR A 66 8.21 -37.28 6.95
N SER A 67 7.94 -38.43 6.32
CA SER A 67 8.21 -39.73 6.91
C SER A 67 9.68 -40.13 6.77
N LEU A 68 10.33 -40.47 7.88
CA LEU A 68 11.69 -40.98 7.91
C LEU A 68 11.74 -42.51 7.72
N VAL A 69 10.59 -43.19 7.66
CA VAL A 69 10.49 -44.65 7.47
C VAL A 69 11.32 -45.12 6.27
N PRO A 70 11.25 -44.49 5.08
CA PRO A 70 12.01 -44.97 3.93
C PRO A 70 13.52 -44.84 4.11
N LEU A 71 13.99 -43.72 4.68
CA LEU A 71 15.40 -43.52 5.01
C LEU A 71 15.90 -44.54 6.04
N ILE A 72 15.11 -44.79 7.08
CA ILE A 72 15.42 -45.80 8.12
C ILE A 72 15.54 -47.19 7.47
N SER A 73 14.65 -47.53 6.54
CA SER A 73 14.68 -48.79 5.80
C SER A 73 15.92 -48.94 4.90
N GLU A 74 16.32 -47.87 4.20
CA GLU A 74 17.55 -47.88 3.39
C GLU A 74 18.80 -48.05 4.27
N ILE A 75 18.88 -47.35 5.41
CA ILE A 75 19.98 -47.49 6.39
C ILE A 75 20.03 -48.92 6.94
N TRP A 76 18.88 -49.50 7.28
CA TRP A 76 18.80 -50.88 7.75
C TRP A 76 19.28 -51.88 6.69
N THR A 77 18.82 -51.71 5.44
CA THR A 77 19.24 -52.51 4.28
C THR A 77 20.74 -52.42 4.04
N PHE A 78 21.31 -51.22 4.07
CA PHE A 78 22.75 -50.98 3.93
C PHE A 78 23.52 -51.70 5.04
N ASN A 79 23.13 -51.50 6.31
CA ASN A 79 23.81 -52.08 7.46
C ASN A 79 23.83 -53.61 7.42
N ASN A 80 22.72 -54.25 7.03
CA ASN A 80 22.63 -55.71 6.96
C ASN A 80 23.50 -56.28 5.83
N ASN A 81 23.44 -55.69 4.63
CA ASN A 81 24.23 -56.15 3.50
C ASN A 81 25.73 -55.89 3.72
N TYR A 82 26.10 -54.76 4.35
CA TYR A 82 27.48 -54.49 4.73
C TYR A 82 28.02 -55.55 5.70
N LYS A 83 27.26 -55.89 6.75
CA LYS A 83 27.65 -56.93 7.73
C LYS A 83 27.84 -58.29 7.04
N LEU A 84 26.96 -58.64 6.10
CA LEU A 84 27.07 -59.89 5.34
C LEU A 84 28.33 -59.90 4.48
N LEU A 85 28.59 -58.81 3.76
CA LEU A 85 29.77 -58.64 2.91
C LEU A 85 31.08 -58.73 3.72
N MET A 86 31.14 -58.05 4.87
CA MET A 86 32.30 -58.08 5.76
C MET A 86 32.55 -59.47 6.35
N LYS A 87 31.50 -60.21 6.71
CA LYS A 87 31.63 -61.59 7.18
C LYS A 87 32.21 -62.54 6.10
N ASN A 88 31.90 -62.29 4.83
CA ASN A 88 32.49 -63.05 3.72
C ASN A 88 33.94 -62.64 3.46
N CYS A 89 34.25 -61.35 3.56
CA CYS A 89 35.60 -60.80 3.54
C CYS A 89 36.53 -61.44 4.58
N ASP A 90 36.05 -61.63 5.81
CA ASP A 90 36.82 -62.27 6.88
C ASP A 90 37.12 -63.75 6.59
N LYS A 91 36.23 -64.43 5.85
CA LYS A 91 36.41 -65.83 5.42
C LYS A 91 37.33 -65.95 4.20
N ASN A 92 37.33 -64.96 3.30
CA ASN A 92 38.06 -64.97 2.05
C ASN A 92 38.94 -63.71 1.91
N PRO A 93 40.06 -63.61 2.63
CA PRO A 93 40.90 -62.39 2.67
C PRO A 93 41.58 -62.03 1.34
N LYS A 94 41.43 -62.85 0.28
CA LYS A 94 41.92 -62.59 -1.08
C LYS A 94 40.93 -61.79 -1.93
N GLU A 95 39.68 -61.64 -1.50
CA GLU A 95 38.67 -60.84 -2.20
C GLU A 95 38.81 -59.35 -1.88
N PHE A 96 38.43 -58.47 -2.82
CA PHE A 96 38.50 -57.02 -2.62
C PHE A 96 37.44 -56.57 -1.61
N CYS A 97 37.87 -56.23 -0.40
CA CYS A 97 36.98 -55.83 0.69
C CYS A 97 36.80 -54.30 0.76
N PRO A 98 35.58 -53.77 0.69
CA PRO A 98 35.33 -52.34 0.70
C PRO A 98 35.38 -51.75 2.11
N ARG A 99 36.54 -51.86 2.78
CA ARG A 99 36.77 -51.33 4.14
C ARG A 99 36.57 -49.81 4.24
N SER A 100 36.64 -49.09 3.12
CA SER A 100 36.34 -47.66 3.05
C SER A 100 34.89 -47.32 3.38
N LEU A 101 33.94 -48.26 3.27
CA LEU A 101 32.54 -48.04 3.63
C LEU A 101 32.30 -48.03 5.16
N GLN A 102 33.29 -48.46 5.96
CA GLN A 102 33.20 -48.45 7.43
C GLN A 102 33.01 -47.04 7.99
N SER A 103 33.65 -46.03 7.39
CA SER A 103 33.48 -44.62 7.80
C SER A 103 32.08 -44.11 7.49
N ASP A 104 31.54 -44.48 6.33
CA ASP A 104 30.18 -44.08 5.92
C ASP A 104 29.13 -44.66 6.89
N LEU A 105 29.36 -45.86 7.40
CA LEU A 105 28.48 -46.55 8.35
C LEU A 105 28.35 -45.81 9.69
N ASN A 106 29.44 -45.23 10.19
CA ASN A 106 29.44 -44.44 11.42
C ASN A 106 28.73 -43.07 11.24
N GLU A 107 28.62 -42.58 10.00
CA GLU A 107 27.93 -41.33 9.68
C GLU A 107 26.43 -41.51 9.36
N MET A 108 25.93 -42.75 9.22
CA MET A 108 24.55 -43.07 8.83
C MET A 108 23.56 -43.15 10.00
N GLU A 109 23.69 -42.27 11.00
CA GLU A 109 22.78 -42.22 12.15
C GLU A 109 21.69 -41.15 11.97
N VAL A 110 20.42 -41.58 11.93
CA VAL A 110 19.24 -40.68 11.83
C VAL A 110 19.12 -39.78 13.07
N ALA A 111 19.64 -40.23 14.22
CA ALA A 111 19.61 -39.45 15.46
C ALA A 111 20.24 -38.05 15.30
N SER A 112 21.21 -37.91 14.39
CA SER A 112 21.88 -36.64 14.08
C SER A 112 20.96 -35.61 13.42
N LEU A 113 19.84 -36.02 12.80
CA LEU A 113 18.85 -35.11 12.19
C LEU A 113 17.99 -34.40 13.23
N TYR A 114 17.86 -34.96 14.43
CA TYR A 114 17.00 -34.40 15.48
C TYR A 114 17.75 -33.48 16.45
N ARG A 115 19.06 -33.31 16.27
CA ARG A 115 19.89 -32.57 17.23
C ARG A 115 19.50 -31.08 17.19
N GLY A 116 18.86 -30.60 18.25
CA GLY A 116 18.35 -29.23 18.36
C GLY A 116 16.86 -29.06 18.05
N LEU A 117 16.14 -30.13 17.68
CA LEU A 117 14.69 -30.11 17.53
C LEU A 117 14.00 -30.32 18.88
N SER A 118 12.89 -29.60 19.11
CA SER A 118 11.99 -29.91 20.21
C SER A 118 11.42 -31.30 20.02
N ARG A 119 11.86 -32.24 20.85
CA ARG A 119 11.20 -33.53 21.02
C ARG A 119 10.08 -33.33 22.02
N GLU A 120 8.86 -33.39 21.54
CA GLU A 120 7.73 -33.44 22.44
C GLU A 120 7.73 -34.82 23.11
N PRO A 121 7.85 -34.91 24.45
CA PRO A 121 7.63 -36.17 25.14
C PRO A 121 6.19 -36.62 24.89
N ASP A 122 5.95 -37.92 25.08
CA ASP A 122 4.71 -38.66 24.82
C ASP A 122 3.48 -38.05 25.54
N SER A 123 2.99 -36.94 25.00
CA SER A 123 1.96 -36.07 25.57
C SER A 123 0.60 -36.33 24.92
N GLU A 124 -0.47 -35.86 25.55
CA GLU A 124 -1.80 -35.93 24.96
C GLU A 124 -1.86 -35.23 23.58
N TYR A 125 -1.08 -34.16 23.41
CA TYR A 125 -0.91 -33.46 22.14
C TYR A 125 -0.20 -34.31 21.07
N VAL A 126 0.83 -35.08 21.44
CA VAL A 126 1.54 -36.03 20.56
C VAL A 126 0.59 -37.11 20.06
N LYS A 127 -0.23 -37.68 20.95
CA LYS A 127 -1.22 -38.71 20.60
C LYS A 127 -2.32 -38.15 19.69
N TYR A 128 -2.79 -36.94 19.98
CA TYR A 128 -3.77 -36.25 19.14
C TYR A 128 -3.21 -35.98 17.74
N THR A 129 -2.02 -35.39 17.64
CA THR A 129 -1.39 -35.06 16.34
C THR A 129 -1.01 -36.32 15.56
N GLY A 130 -0.48 -37.35 16.22
CA GLY A 130 -0.22 -38.66 15.62
C GLY A 130 -1.48 -39.35 15.12
N SER A 131 -2.60 -39.21 15.84
CA SER A 131 -3.90 -39.72 15.39
C SER A 131 -4.43 -38.97 14.16
N ILE A 132 -4.18 -37.66 14.06
CA ILE A 132 -4.51 -36.90 12.85
C ILE A 132 -3.69 -37.40 11.67
N ILE A 133 -2.36 -37.54 11.81
CA ILE A 133 -1.49 -38.03 10.73
C ILE A 133 -1.93 -39.43 10.27
N SER A 134 -2.18 -40.34 11.22
CA SER A 134 -2.65 -41.70 10.90
C SER A 134 -3.99 -41.68 10.16
N ARG A 135 -4.93 -40.84 10.61
CA ARG A 135 -6.23 -40.67 9.93
C ARG A 135 -6.09 -40.02 8.56
N ILE A 136 -5.14 -39.12 8.34
CA ILE A 136 -4.86 -38.52 7.03
C ILE A 136 -4.35 -39.60 6.07
N GLN A 137 -3.42 -40.44 6.53
CA GLN A 137 -2.90 -41.58 5.75
C GLN A 137 -4.01 -42.59 5.41
N ASP A 138 -4.99 -42.76 6.30
CA ASP A 138 -6.14 -43.65 6.10
C ASP A 138 -7.33 -43.01 5.37
N ASN A 139 -7.20 -41.77 4.84
CA ASN A 139 -8.29 -40.98 4.24
C ASN A 139 -9.52 -40.77 5.18
N GLY A 140 -9.33 -40.88 6.50
CA GLY A 140 -10.38 -40.81 7.54
C GLY A 140 -10.52 -39.44 8.22
N VAL A 141 -9.98 -38.38 7.62
CA VAL A 141 -10.13 -36.99 8.10
C VAL A 141 -11.17 -36.25 7.26
N ASP A 142 -12.07 -35.54 7.95
CA ASP A 142 -12.88 -34.52 7.29
C ASP A 142 -12.00 -33.30 7.03
N PHE A 143 -11.42 -33.23 5.83
CA PHE A 143 -10.57 -32.11 5.42
C PHE A 143 -11.29 -30.76 5.52
N ARG A 144 -12.63 -30.73 5.54
CA ARG A 144 -13.40 -29.48 5.66
C ARG A 144 -13.14 -28.76 6.98
N ASP A 145 -13.00 -29.49 8.08
CA ASP A 145 -12.77 -28.89 9.40
C ASP A 145 -11.38 -28.23 9.48
N LEU A 146 -10.36 -28.86 8.89
CA LEU A 146 -9.00 -28.31 8.84
C LEU A 146 -8.94 -27.04 7.98
N LEU A 147 -9.57 -27.10 6.80
CA LEU A 147 -9.65 -25.95 5.89
C LEU A 147 -10.44 -24.79 6.49
N SER A 148 -11.50 -25.08 7.26
CA SER A 148 -12.27 -24.06 7.99
C SER A 148 -11.42 -23.34 9.04
N ASN A 149 -10.44 -24.02 9.62
CA ASN A 149 -9.46 -23.46 10.56
C ASN A 149 -8.19 -22.95 9.85
N GLN A 150 -8.27 -22.62 8.56
CA GLN A 150 -7.15 -22.10 7.76
C GLN A 150 -5.90 -22.98 7.82
N THR A 151 -6.10 -24.30 7.83
CA THR A 151 -5.02 -25.27 7.95
C THR A 151 -5.05 -26.29 6.80
N SER A 152 -3.92 -26.44 6.13
CA SER A 152 -3.67 -27.52 5.15
C SER A 152 -2.66 -28.52 5.71
N VAL A 153 -2.73 -29.77 5.27
CA VAL A 153 -1.75 -30.81 5.62
C VAL A 153 -1.23 -31.50 4.39
N ILE A 154 0.10 -31.65 4.28
CA ILE A 154 0.78 -32.13 3.07
C ILE A 154 1.78 -33.24 3.42
N ASP A 155 1.75 -34.31 2.65
CA ASP A 155 2.79 -35.35 2.66
C ASP A 155 3.96 -34.95 1.74
N SER A 156 5.13 -34.69 2.32
CA SER A 156 6.35 -34.37 1.57
C SER A 156 7.26 -35.56 1.31
N THR A 157 6.90 -36.75 1.80
CA THR A 157 7.75 -37.95 1.75
C THR A 157 8.14 -38.30 0.31
N PHE A 158 7.23 -38.09 -0.65
CA PHE A 158 7.44 -38.37 -2.07
C PHE A 158 8.38 -37.38 -2.79
N ASN A 159 8.60 -36.17 -2.25
CA ASN A 159 9.49 -35.19 -2.89
C ASN A 159 10.97 -35.57 -2.81
N VAL A 160 11.33 -36.34 -1.79
CA VAL A 160 12.73 -36.71 -1.51
C VAL A 160 13.10 -38.04 -2.15
N ILE A 161 12.13 -38.92 -2.36
CA ILE A 161 12.34 -40.30 -2.80
C ILE A 161 12.00 -40.42 -4.28
N ARG A 162 13.02 -40.57 -5.13
CA ARG A 162 12.81 -41.16 -6.47
C ARG A 162 12.48 -42.64 -6.28
N GLU A 163 11.39 -43.08 -6.91
CA GLU A 163 10.62 -44.35 -6.79
C GLU A 163 11.36 -45.71 -6.70
N ASN A 164 12.69 -45.77 -6.62
CA ASN A 164 13.42 -47.05 -6.59
C ASN A 164 13.85 -47.42 -5.17
N VAL A 165 12.92 -47.89 -4.34
CA VAL A 165 13.25 -48.57 -3.08
C VAL A 165 14.09 -49.81 -3.42
N PHE A 166 15.34 -49.84 -2.97
CA PHE A 166 16.24 -50.96 -3.23
C PHE A 166 15.72 -52.24 -2.56
N ASN A 167 15.55 -53.32 -3.32
CA ASN A 167 15.17 -54.62 -2.78
C ASN A 167 16.41 -55.35 -2.23
N SER A 168 16.41 -55.69 -0.94
CA SER A 168 17.53 -56.39 -0.28
C SER A 168 17.91 -57.70 -0.95
N ASN A 169 16.93 -58.37 -1.58
CA ASN A 169 17.11 -59.65 -2.25
C ASN A 169 17.91 -59.52 -3.56
N GLU A 170 17.88 -58.34 -4.21
CA GLU A 170 18.65 -58.09 -5.43
C GLU A 170 20.14 -57.96 -5.12
N ILE A 171 20.52 -57.25 -4.04
CA ILE A 171 21.91 -57.04 -3.64
C ILE A 171 22.58 -58.37 -3.26
N SER A 172 21.88 -59.23 -2.51
CA SER A 172 22.43 -60.52 -2.05
C SER A 172 22.68 -61.53 -3.19
N SER A 173 22.04 -61.34 -4.35
CA SER A 173 22.14 -62.25 -5.50
C SER A 173 23.33 -61.97 -6.43
N LEU A 174 24.02 -60.83 -6.26
CA LEU A 174 25.12 -60.40 -7.12
C LEU A 174 26.45 -61.08 -6.74
N TYR A 175 27.38 -61.18 -7.69
CA TYR A 175 28.77 -61.56 -7.41
C TYR A 175 29.45 -60.49 -6.52
N PHE A 176 30.51 -60.86 -5.80
CA PHE A 176 31.11 -60.07 -4.73
C PHE A 176 31.41 -58.59 -5.08
N GLY A 177 31.98 -58.33 -6.26
CA GLY A 177 32.24 -56.98 -6.75
C GLY A 177 30.96 -56.18 -7.01
N GLY A 178 29.93 -56.81 -7.59
CA GLY A 178 28.62 -56.19 -7.81
C GLY A 178 27.90 -55.83 -6.50
N GLN A 179 28.07 -56.63 -5.45
CA GLN A 179 27.54 -56.31 -4.11
C GLN A 179 28.17 -55.03 -3.54
N ALA A 180 29.50 -54.91 -3.63
CA ALA A 180 30.22 -53.75 -3.11
C ALA A 180 29.84 -52.44 -3.84
N ASP A 181 29.66 -52.50 -5.17
CA ASP A 181 29.30 -51.33 -5.97
C ASP A 181 27.86 -50.87 -5.73
N GLN A 182 26.91 -51.81 -5.61
CA GLN A 182 25.53 -51.48 -5.24
C GLN A 182 25.43 -50.91 -3.83
N LEU A 183 26.18 -51.46 -2.89
CA LEU A 183 26.22 -50.97 -1.53
C LEU A 183 26.79 -49.54 -1.47
N ARG A 184 27.84 -49.24 -2.25
CA ARG A 184 28.37 -47.87 -2.39
C ARG A 184 27.34 -46.90 -2.96
N ALA A 185 26.58 -47.33 -3.98
CA ALA A 185 25.50 -46.52 -4.56
C ALA A 185 24.38 -46.24 -3.53
N LEU A 186 23.98 -47.26 -2.77
CA LEU A 186 23.01 -47.11 -1.68
C LEU A 186 23.53 -46.16 -0.59
N GLY A 187 24.78 -46.30 -0.16
CA GLY A 187 25.39 -45.41 0.83
C GLY A 187 25.46 -43.96 0.36
N GLY A 188 25.79 -43.74 -0.92
CA GLY A 188 25.75 -42.41 -1.54
C GLY A 188 24.35 -41.79 -1.54
N ARG A 189 23.31 -42.58 -1.84
CA ARG A 189 21.91 -42.12 -1.79
C ARG A 189 21.45 -41.77 -0.38
N ILE A 190 21.76 -42.62 0.61
CA ILE A 190 21.46 -42.36 2.02
C ILE A 190 22.08 -41.04 2.46
N LYS A 191 23.36 -40.82 2.10
CA LYS A 191 24.08 -39.59 2.43
C LYS A 191 23.41 -38.37 1.79
N GLN A 192 23.11 -38.42 0.50
CA GLN A 192 22.43 -37.34 -0.22
C GLN A 192 21.07 -37.01 0.42
N THR A 193 20.28 -38.04 0.75
CA THR A 193 18.95 -37.89 1.37
C THR A 193 19.07 -37.25 2.76
N LYS A 194 20.01 -37.71 3.58
CA LYS A 194 20.27 -37.17 4.91
C LYS A 194 20.71 -35.70 4.84
N ASP A 195 21.61 -35.37 3.91
CA ASP A 195 22.11 -34.00 3.76
C ASP A 195 21.00 -33.05 3.30
N ALA A 196 20.12 -33.50 2.40
CA ALA A 196 18.96 -32.73 1.96
C ALA A 196 17.94 -32.50 3.10
N ILE A 197 17.65 -33.52 3.91
CA ILE A 197 16.78 -33.38 5.11
C ILE A 197 17.42 -32.42 6.11
N ARG A 198 18.72 -32.53 6.35
CA ARG A 198 19.44 -31.63 7.26
C ARG A 198 19.36 -30.18 6.79
N ASP A 199 19.58 -29.93 5.51
CA ASP A 199 19.52 -28.58 4.94
C ASP A 199 18.11 -27.98 5.05
N ALA A 200 17.09 -28.80 4.81
CA ALA A 200 15.69 -28.41 5.01
C ALA A 200 15.37 -28.09 6.47
N VAL A 201 15.83 -28.92 7.42
CA VAL A 201 15.69 -28.69 8.86
C VAL A 201 16.39 -27.39 9.27
N PHE A 202 17.63 -27.17 8.81
CA PHE A 202 18.38 -25.97 9.12
C PHE A 202 17.69 -24.72 8.55
N THR A 203 17.20 -24.78 7.31
CA THR A 203 16.43 -23.71 6.67
C THR A 203 15.16 -23.39 7.47
N ALA A 204 14.43 -24.42 7.92
CA ALA A 204 13.24 -24.29 8.75
C ALA A 204 13.53 -23.64 10.11
N LEU A 205 14.64 -24.01 10.77
CA LEU A 205 15.08 -23.41 12.03
C LEU A 205 15.40 -21.91 11.90
N HIS A 206 15.72 -21.44 10.69
CA HIS A 206 15.92 -20.02 10.39
C HIS A 206 14.62 -19.32 9.93
N GLY A 207 13.47 -19.96 10.12
CA GLY A 207 12.16 -19.41 9.78
C GLY A 207 11.85 -19.42 8.29
N LYS A 208 12.66 -20.09 7.44
CA LYS A 208 12.47 -20.13 5.99
C LYS A 208 11.88 -21.45 5.53
N VAL A 209 11.23 -21.45 4.38
CA VAL A 209 10.67 -22.66 3.76
C VAL A 209 11.67 -23.21 2.74
N HIS A 210 11.93 -24.53 2.79
CA HIS A 210 12.82 -25.19 1.86
C HIS A 210 12.02 -25.94 0.77
N PRO A 211 12.35 -25.82 -0.54
CA PRO A 211 11.60 -26.47 -1.63
C PRO A 211 11.56 -28.00 -1.59
N MET A 212 12.46 -28.63 -0.84
CA MET A 212 12.40 -30.08 -0.61
C MET A 212 11.24 -30.48 0.31
N ILE A 213 10.87 -29.62 1.26
CA ILE A 213 9.76 -29.85 2.18
C ILE A 213 8.46 -29.65 1.43
N LEU A 214 8.32 -28.52 0.74
CA LEU A 214 7.15 -28.21 -0.05
C LEU A 214 7.58 -28.00 -1.49
N SER A 215 7.30 -28.95 -2.38
CA SER A 215 7.69 -28.81 -3.78
C SER A 215 6.80 -27.83 -4.54
N ASN A 216 7.29 -27.30 -5.66
CA ASN A 216 6.54 -26.34 -6.48
C ASN A 216 5.17 -26.87 -6.91
N LYS A 217 5.10 -28.15 -7.32
CA LYS A 217 3.83 -28.78 -7.74
C LYS A 217 2.83 -28.90 -6.59
N GLN A 218 3.32 -29.23 -5.39
CA GLN A 218 2.47 -29.27 -4.21
C GLN A 218 1.98 -27.88 -3.84
N LEU A 219 2.86 -26.89 -3.87
CA LEU A 219 2.50 -25.51 -3.60
C LEU A 219 1.45 -24.97 -4.58
N GLU A 220 1.56 -25.26 -5.88
CA GLU A 220 0.55 -24.89 -6.89
C GLU A 220 -0.82 -25.51 -6.58
N HIS A 221 -0.84 -26.78 -6.19
CA HIS A 221 -2.07 -27.46 -5.79
C HIS A 221 -2.68 -26.82 -4.53
N GLU A 222 -1.86 -26.61 -3.50
CA GLU A 222 -2.29 -26.04 -2.23
C GLU A 222 -2.74 -24.60 -2.35
N GLN A 223 -2.12 -23.82 -3.24
CA GLN A 223 -2.59 -22.49 -3.55
C GLN A 223 -4.03 -22.51 -4.06
N THR A 224 -4.40 -23.48 -4.90
CA THR A 224 -5.78 -23.64 -5.38
C THR A 224 -6.73 -23.97 -4.23
N VAL A 225 -6.29 -24.81 -3.30
CA VAL A 225 -7.05 -25.17 -2.09
C VAL A 225 -7.26 -23.95 -1.20
N ILE A 226 -6.18 -23.21 -0.90
CA ILE A 226 -6.21 -21.99 -0.07
C ILE A 226 -7.18 -20.99 -0.70
N LEU A 227 -7.01 -20.66 -1.98
CA LEU A 227 -7.85 -19.69 -2.69
C LEU A 227 -9.33 -20.05 -2.65
N GLY A 228 -9.67 -21.35 -2.65
CA GLY A 228 -11.06 -21.82 -2.55
C GLY A 228 -11.69 -21.68 -1.15
N HIS A 229 -10.88 -21.44 -0.11
CA HIS A 229 -11.31 -21.44 1.30
C HIS A 229 -10.91 -20.17 2.05
N LEU A 230 -10.50 -19.12 1.34
CA LEU A 230 -10.21 -17.83 1.97
C LEU A 230 -11.48 -17.21 2.56
N PRO A 231 -11.39 -16.58 3.74
CA PRO A 231 -12.44 -15.68 4.22
C PRO A 231 -12.72 -14.55 3.22
N GLN A 232 -13.94 -14.00 3.22
CA GLN A 232 -14.37 -13.00 2.24
C GLN A 232 -13.55 -11.69 2.26
N ASP A 233 -13.05 -11.31 3.42
CA ASP A 233 -12.26 -10.10 3.70
C ASP A 233 -10.75 -10.35 3.61
N HIS A 234 -10.34 -11.56 3.24
CA HIS A 234 -8.93 -11.93 3.13
C HIS A 234 -8.55 -12.27 1.69
N ARG A 235 -7.30 -11.97 1.35
CA ARG A 235 -6.66 -12.43 0.12
C ARG A 235 -5.22 -12.86 0.40
N LEU A 236 -4.60 -13.51 -0.57
CA LEU A 236 -3.15 -13.70 -0.55
C LEU A 236 -2.44 -12.37 -0.83
N PRO A 237 -1.22 -12.17 -0.31
CA PRO A 237 -0.44 -10.95 -0.52
C PRO A 237 -0.08 -10.67 -1.99
N PHE A 238 -0.34 -11.64 -2.89
CA PHE A 238 -0.04 -11.55 -4.31
C PHE A 238 -1.26 -11.90 -5.16
N ASN A 239 -1.44 -11.17 -6.26
CA ASN A 239 -2.52 -11.42 -7.24
C ASN A 239 -2.21 -12.64 -8.12
N SER A 240 -0.92 -12.84 -8.44
CA SER A 240 -0.38 -14.06 -9.01
C SER A 240 0.74 -14.51 -8.09
N LEU A 241 0.50 -15.58 -7.33
CA LEU A 241 1.50 -16.12 -6.43
C LEU A 241 2.58 -16.78 -7.29
N THR A 242 3.68 -16.07 -7.57
CA THR A 242 4.84 -16.77 -8.11
C THR A 242 5.47 -17.57 -6.97
N LEU A 243 6.15 -18.66 -7.30
CA LEU A 243 6.84 -19.47 -6.30
C LEU A 243 7.82 -18.63 -5.47
N SER A 244 8.53 -17.70 -6.12
CA SER A 244 9.46 -16.77 -5.46
C SER A 244 8.76 -15.91 -4.41
N ASP A 245 7.60 -15.36 -4.77
CA ASP A 245 6.79 -14.54 -3.88
C ASP A 245 6.36 -15.31 -2.63
N PHE A 246 5.94 -16.57 -2.82
CA PHE A 246 5.58 -17.45 -1.70
C PHE A 246 6.75 -17.71 -0.76
N TYR A 247 7.90 -18.14 -1.27
CA TYR A 247 9.08 -18.42 -0.42
C TYR A 247 9.64 -17.16 0.25
N GLN A 248 9.31 -15.96 -0.25
CA GLN A 248 9.67 -14.69 0.36
C GLN A 248 8.78 -14.34 1.57
N VAL A 249 7.49 -14.70 1.55
CA VAL A 249 6.54 -14.34 2.62
C VAL A 249 6.24 -15.46 3.60
N ALA A 250 6.29 -16.71 3.14
CA ALA A 250 5.97 -17.85 3.97
C ALA A 250 7.10 -18.10 4.94
N THR A 251 6.75 -18.32 6.21
CA THR A 251 7.73 -18.54 7.27
C THR A 251 7.51 -19.88 7.94
N THR A 252 8.58 -20.57 8.28
CA THR A 252 8.48 -21.77 9.11
C THR A 252 8.43 -21.35 10.57
N SER A 253 7.26 -21.48 11.20
CA SER A 253 7.06 -21.07 12.60
C SER A 253 7.80 -21.96 13.59
N HIS A 254 7.75 -23.27 13.38
CA HIS A 254 8.49 -24.24 14.16
C HIS A 254 8.58 -25.58 13.40
N ILE A 255 9.50 -26.41 13.87
CA ILE A 255 9.71 -27.78 13.43
C ILE A 255 9.66 -28.72 14.64
N GLN A 256 8.99 -29.84 14.48
CA GLN A 256 8.81 -30.84 15.53
C GLN A 256 9.16 -32.23 15.01
N GLN A 257 9.76 -33.05 15.87
CA GLN A 257 9.87 -34.49 15.61
C GLN A 257 8.71 -35.21 16.31
N LEU A 258 7.98 -36.03 15.58
CA LEU A 258 6.94 -36.91 16.10
C LEU A 258 7.19 -38.35 15.63
N GLU A 259 7.59 -39.24 16.54
CA GLU A 259 7.97 -40.62 16.20
C GLU A 259 8.99 -40.69 15.03
N GLN A 260 8.58 -41.24 13.88
CA GLN A 260 9.36 -41.35 12.64
C GLN A 260 8.99 -40.26 11.63
N HIS A 261 8.39 -39.16 12.07
CA HIS A 261 7.99 -38.04 11.22
C HIS A 261 8.64 -36.73 11.66
N LEU A 262 8.94 -35.88 10.68
CA LEU A 262 9.25 -34.47 10.88
C LEU A 262 8.05 -33.64 10.46
N LEU A 263 7.64 -32.70 11.30
CA LEU A 263 6.52 -31.80 11.08
C LEU A 263 7.03 -30.37 10.94
N PHE A 264 6.74 -29.75 9.81
CA PHE A 264 7.07 -28.36 9.51
C PHE A 264 5.80 -27.53 9.50
N TYR A 265 5.72 -26.54 10.38
CA TYR A 265 4.56 -25.65 10.48
C TYR A 265 4.85 -24.35 9.75
N ILE A 266 4.40 -24.26 8.52
CA ILE A 266 4.59 -23.11 7.65
C ILE A 266 3.41 -22.15 7.81
N LYS A 267 3.69 -20.87 7.96
CA LYS A 267 2.71 -19.79 8.06
C LYS A 267 2.76 -18.95 6.80
N VAL A 268 1.60 -18.79 6.17
CA VAL A 268 1.42 -17.97 4.97
C VAL A 268 0.54 -16.79 5.36
N PRO A 269 1.04 -15.55 5.29
CA PRO A 269 0.25 -14.40 5.70
C PRO A 269 -0.96 -14.24 4.79
N LEU A 270 -2.13 -14.05 5.39
CA LEU A 270 -3.34 -13.63 4.72
C LEU A 270 -3.52 -12.13 4.99
N VAL A 271 -3.79 -11.40 3.93
CA VAL A 271 -3.88 -9.94 3.99
C VAL A 271 -5.30 -9.47 3.77
N ASP A 272 -5.57 -8.27 4.25
CA ASP A 272 -6.79 -7.54 3.93
C ASP A 272 -7.00 -7.45 2.41
N VAL A 273 -8.25 -7.61 1.99
CA VAL A 273 -8.64 -7.40 0.59
C VAL A 273 -8.32 -5.98 0.13
N GLU A 274 -8.48 -5.00 1.00
CA GLU A 274 -8.12 -3.62 0.74
C GLU A 274 -6.60 -3.39 0.80
N GLN A 275 -6.16 -2.38 0.07
CA GLN A 275 -4.80 -1.89 0.10
C GLN A 275 -4.78 -0.48 0.66
N PHE A 276 -3.64 -0.10 1.22
CA PHE A 276 -3.45 1.20 1.83
C PHE A 276 -2.33 1.93 1.09
N ASP A 277 -2.62 3.13 0.59
CA ASP A 277 -1.58 4.03 0.10
C ASP A 277 -0.79 4.57 1.30
N VAL A 278 0.53 4.41 1.23
CA VAL A 278 1.45 4.86 2.26
C VAL A 278 2.04 6.19 1.85
N TYR A 279 1.88 7.18 2.71
CA TYR A 279 2.42 8.52 2.55
C TYR A 279 3.43 8.84 3.65
N ARG A 280 4.55 9.47 3.26
CA ARG A 280 5.49 10.10 4.21
C ARG A 280 5.10 11.56 4.40
N LEU A 281 5.01 11.97 5.65
CA LEU A 281 4.65 13.30 6.09
C LEU A 281 5.92 14.00 6.60
N THR A 282 6.39 14.99 5.86
CA THR A 282 7.57 15.80 6.19
C THR A 282 7.13 17.22 6.57
N PRO A 283 7.41 17.73 7.78
CA PRO A 283 6.98 19.06 8.18
C PRO A 283 7.64 20.13 7.30
N ILE A 284 6.85 21.10 6.79
CA ILE A 284 7.37 22.22 6.00
C ILE A 284 7.89 23.30 6.97
N PRO A 285 9.19 23.66 6.91
CA PRO A 285 9.74 24.70 7.74
C PRO A 285 9.24 26.08 7.30
N ARG A 286 8.83 26.87 8.28
CA ARG A 286 8.51 28.29 8.12
C ARG A 286 9.55 29.11 8.86
N LEU A 287 9.93 30.25 8.29
CA LEU A 287 10.67 31.27 9.02
C LEU A 287 9.71 32.13 9.84
N ASP A 288 9.97 32.24 11.14
CA ASP A 288 9.21 33.06 12.08
C ASP A 288 10.12 33.95 12.93
N VAL A 289 9.54 34.90 13.68
CA VAL A 289 10.27 35.77 14.58
C VAL A 289 10.96 34.94 15.67
N GLY A 290 12.28 34.78 15.56
CA GLY A 290 13.09 34.03 16.53
C GLY A 290 13.47 32.61 16.12
N GLY A 291 13.28 32.22 14.85
CA GLY A 291 13.87 31.00 14.31
C GLY A 291 13.00 30.27 13.29
N ILE A 292 13.30 28.99 13.11
CA ILE A 292 12.53 28.09 12.25
C ILE A 292 11.37 27.47 13.05
N GLN A 293 10.19 27.42 12.46
CA GLN A 293 9.01 26.77 13.02
C GLN A 293 8.57 25.57 12.16
N LEU A 294 8.23 24.46 12.80
CA LEU A 294 7.82 23.20 12.16
C LEU A 294 6.49 22.68 12.74
N MET A 295 5.64 22.15 11.86
CA MET A 295 4.39 21.48 12.26
C MET A 295 4.59 19.96 12.30
N TYR A 296 4.97 19.42 13.45
CA TYR A 296 5.16 17.98 13.61
C TYR A 296 3.81 17.26 13.73
N THR A 297 3.70 16.14 13.02
CA THR A 297 2.64 15.15 13.20
C THR A 297 3.04 14.11 14.24
N GLU A 298 2.09 13.31 14.70
CA GLU A 298 2.35 12.26 15.71
C GLU A 298 3.26 11.16 15.16
N THR A 299 3.12 10.83 13.87
CA THR A 299 3.99 9.90 13.15
C THR A 299 4.41 10.48 11.80
N SER A 300 5.49 9.94 11.24
CA SER A 300 6.06 10.36 9.95
C SER A 300 5.43 9.66 8.75
N ASN A 301 4.67 8.60 8.95
CA ASN A 301 4.00 7.88 7.87
C ASN A 301 2.51 7.66 8.19
N LEU A 302 1.68 7.78 7.16
CA LEU A 302 0.24 7.52 7.19
C LEU A 302 -0.09 6.54 6.08
N ALA A 303 -0.75 5.44 6.42
CA ALA A 303 -1.34 4.52 5.47
C ALA A 303 -2.86 4.69 5.49
N ILE A 304 -3.48 4.88 4.32
CA ILE A 304 -4.92 5.14 4.19
C ILE A 304 -5.53 4.31 3.06
N SER A 305 -6.73 3.77 3.28
CA SER A 305 -7.46 2.95 2.29
C SER A 305 -7.90 3.79 1.10
N ASP A 306 -8.16 3.13 -0.04
CA ASP A 306 -8.70 3.75 -1.25
C ASP A 306 -10.06 4.46 -0.99
N HIS A 307 -10.83 3.96 -0.02
CA HIS A 307 -12.11 4.53 0.42
C HIS A 307 -11.96 5.69 1.43
N LEU A 308 -10.72 5.98 1.87
CA LEU A 308 -10.37 7.06 2.80
C LEU A 308 -11.04 6.98 4.17
N ASP A 309 -11.56 5.81 4.53
CA ASP A 309 -12.31 5.54 5.75
C ASP A 309 -11.53 4.68 6.75
N ARG A 310 -10.45 4.04 6.32
CA ARG A 310 -9.57 3.24 7.17
C ARG A 310 -8.15 3.75 7.06
N TYR A 311 -7.48 3.89 8.19
CA TYR A 311 -6.11 4.34 8.21
C TYR A 311 -5.33 3.80 9.42
N PHE A 312 -4.02 3.80 9.29
CA PHE A 312 -3.10 3.56 10.39
C PHE A 312 -1.85 4.41 10.21
N ALA A 313 -1.24 4.81 11.32
CA ALA A 313 -0.08 5.67 11.32
C ALA A 313 1.14 4.83 11.75
N LEU A 314 2.29 5.03 11.09
CA LEU A 314 3.52 4.31 11.37
C LEU A 314 4.66 5.28 11.63
N GLN A 315 5.45 5.02 12.67
CA GLN A 315 6.77 5.63 12.82
C GLN A 315 7.74 5.07 11.77
N ASP A 316 8.86 5.76 11.53
CA ASP A 316 9.88 5.29 10.58
C ASP A 316 10.39 3.89 10.94
N VAL A 317 10.59 3.58 12.23
CA VAL A 317 11.02 2.25 12.69
C VAL A 317 9.99 1.16 12.38
N GLU A 318 8.70 1.46 12.51
CA GLU A 318 7.63 0.51 12.19
C GLU A 318 7.52 0.31 10.68
N MET A 319 7.67 1.38 9.90
CA MET A 319 7.71 1.31 8.44
C MET A 319 8.89 0.45 7.95
N ASP A 320 10.07 0.60 8.56
CA ASP A 320 11.26 -0.18 8.24
C ASP A 320 11.13 -1.67 8.62
N SER A 321 10.21 -1.99 9.54
CA SER A 321 9.90 -3.38 9.91
C SER A 321 8.95 -4.09 8.93
N CYS A 322 8.28 -3.35 8.04
CA CYS A 322 7.43 -3.95 7.01
C CYS A 322 8.29 -4.71 5.98
N LEU A 323 7.82 -5.88 5.56
CA LEU A 323 8.49 -6.65 4.52
C LEU A 323 8.27 -5.97 3.16
N GLN A 324 9.37 -5.50 2.54
CA GLN A 324 9.32 -4.95 1.19
C GLN A 324 9.39 -6.08 0.16
N LEU A 325 8.29 -6.29 -0.55
CA LEU A 325 8.17 -7.34 -1.56
C LEU A 325 8.76 -6.89 -2.90
N HIS A 326 8.47 -5.65 -3.27
CA HIS A 326 8.95 -4.99 -4.48
C HIS A 326 9.12 -3.49 -4.22
N PRO A 327 9.70 -2.72 -5.16
CA PRO A 327 9.57 -1.26 -5.13
C PRO A 327 8.11 -0.88 -4.91
N GLU A 328 7.84 -0.04 -3.90
CA GLU A 328 6.51 0.50 -3.59
C GLU A 328 5.45 -0.53 -3.17
N ARG A 329 5.84 -1.76 -2.81
CA ARG A 329 4.92 -2.77 -2.26
C ARG A 329 5.42 -3.29 -0.92
N TYR A 330 4.61 -3.06 0.10
CA TYR A 330 4.91 -3.38 1.48
C TYR A 330 3.90 -4.38 2.04
N LEU A 331 4.39 -5.26 2.90
CA LEU A 331 3.57 -6.13 3.72
C LEU A 331 3.79 -5.76 5.18
N CYS A 332 2.75 -5.24 5.83
CA CYS A 332 2.82 -4.66 7.15
C CYS A 332 1.89 -5.36 8.14
N LYS A 333 2.25 -5.35 9.42
CA LYS A 333 1.40 -5.81 10.53
C LYS A 333 1.22 -4.67 11.53
N PRO A 334 0.30 -3.71 11.26
CA PRO A 334 0.08 -2.59 12.16
C PRO A 334 -0.53 -3.07 13.48
N HIS A 335 -0.23 -2.36 14.57
CA HIS A 335 -0.81 -2.64 15.88
C HIS A 335 -2.33 -2.43 15.91
N GLN A 336 -2.82 -1.40 15.21
CA GLN A 336 -4.23 -1.06 15.14
C GLN A 336 -4.56 -0.35 13.83
N ILE A 337 -5.73 -0.68 13.25
CA ILE A 337 -6.34 0.06 12.15
C ILE A 337 -7.47 0.90 12.74
N THR A 338 -7.51 2.18 12.40
CA THR A 338 -8.58 3.11 12.81
C THR A 338 -9.63 3.20 11.71
N PHE A 339 -10.90 3.22 12.12
CA PHE A 339 -12.06 3.26 11.23
C PHE A 339 -12.81 4.58 11.38
N GLY A 340 -13.18 5.17 10.25
CA GLY A 340 -14.02 6.35 10.15
C GLY A 340 -13.41 7.63 10.75
N PRO A 341 -14.18 8.72 10.73
CA PRO A 341 -13.86 9.97 11.43
C PRO A 341 -14.21 9.93 12.94
N ASP A 342 -14.67 8.78 13.45
CA ASP A 342 -15.45 8.67 14.71
C ASP A 342 -14.61 8.50 15.99
N SER A 343 -13.30 8.74 15.96
CA SER A 343 -12.48 8.79 17.18
C SER A 343 -12.73 10.02 18.06
N GLY A 344 -13.61 10.94 17.65
CA GLY A 344 -13.93 12.18 18.38
C GLY A 344 -12.83 13.24 18.32
N THR A 345 -11.58 12.85 18.09
CA THR A 345 -10.43 13.72 17.80
C THR A 345 -9.83 13.36 16.44
N LEU A 346 -9.49 14.37 15.65
CA LEU A 346 -8.85 14.20 14.34
C LEU A 346 -7.32 14.20 14.52
N PRO A 347 -6.59 13.09 14.34
CA PRO A 347 -5.13 13.09 14.50
C PRO A 347 -4.44 14.05 13.53
N CYS A 348 -3.31 14.62 13.92
CA CYS A 348 -2.59 15.59 13.10
C CYS A 348 -2.14 15.01 11.75
N THR A 349 -1.69 13.76 11.73
CA THR A 349 -1.37 13.05 10.47
C THR A 349 -2.52 13.07 9.46
N LEU A 350 -3.72 12.69 9.89
CA LEU A 350 -4.91 12.66 9.04
C LEU A 350 -5.41 14.07 8.70
N ALA A 351 -5.30 15.01 9.65
CA ALA A 351 -5.62 16.42 9.42
C ALA A 351 -4.71 17.02 8.33
N ALA A 352 -3.40 16.79 8.42
CA ALA A 352 -2.43 17.22 7.43
C ALA A 352 -2.75 16.62 6.05
N PHE A 353 -3.04 15.32 5.98
CA PHE A 353 -3.43 14.65 4.73
C PHE A 353 -4.69 15.23 4.11
N ARG A 354 -5.74 15.46 4.90
CA ARG A 354 -7.02 16.02 4.43
C ARG A 354 -7.02 17.53 4.27
N ASN A 355 -5.88 18.20 4.47
CA ASN A 355 -5.75 19.66 4.52
C ASN A 355 -6.79 20.31 5.47
N ARG A 356 -6.88 19.76 6.69
CA ARG A 356 -7.75 20.24 7.79
C ARG A 356 -6.92 20.65 8.99
N THR A 357 -7.53 21.45 9.85
CA THR A 357 -6.96 21.83 11.15
C THR A 357 -7.33 20.82 12.22
N SER A 358 -6.39 20.54 13.13
CA SER A 358 -6.63 19.76 14.34
C SER A 358 -5.93 20.44 15.51
N GLN A 359 -6.50 20.32 16.71
CA GLN A 359 -5.91 20.79 17.97
C GLN A 359 -4.69 19.94 18.37
N GLU A 360 -4.59 18.71 17.88
CA GLU A 360 -3.43 17.83 18.12
C GLU A 360 -2.16 18.32 17.38
N CYS A 361 -2.34 19.12 16.33
CA CYS A 361 -1.24 19.69 15.57
C CYS A 361 -0.62 20.91 16.26
N SER A 362 0.52 20.72 16.92
CA SER A 362 1.23 21.80 17.61
C SER A 362 2.53 22.21 16.89
N PRO A 363 2.71 23.50 16.56
CA PRO A 363 3.96 23.99 15.99
C PRO A 363 5.08 23.99 17.04
N ARG A 364 6.31 23.70 16.61
CA ARG A 364 7.51 23.72 17.45
C ARG A 364 8.57 24.64 16.85
N HIS A 365 9.26 25.39 17.70
CA HIS A 365 10.41 26.18 17.30
C HIS A 365 11.69 25.36 17.34
N VAL A 366 12.55 25.58 16.35
CA VAL A 366 13.88 24.98 16.24
C VAL A 366 14.90 26.11 16.25
N SER A 367 15.87 26.02 17.14
CA SER A 367 16.92 27.03 17.35
C SER A 367 18.03 27.03 16.29
N GLN A 368 17.90 26.21 15.25
CA GLN A 368 18.89 26.09 14.17
C GLN A 368 18.63 27.18 13.12
N SER A 369 19.69 27.76 12.56
CA SER A 369 19.58 28.78 11.49
C SER A 369 19.48 28.19 10.08
N SER A 370 19.57 26.87 9.95
CA SER A 370 19.36 26.15 8.70
C SER A 370 18.93 24.70 8.93
N LEU A 371 18.00 24.20 8.12
CA LEU A 371 17.65 22.78 8.05
C LEU A 371 17.73 22.27 6.62
N TRP A 372 18.13 21.00 6.50
CA TRP A 372 18.28 20.28 5.25
C TRP A 372 17.69 18.88 5.44
N ILE A 373 16.45 18.69 5.00
CA ILE A 373 15.69 17.47 5.24
C ILE A 373 15.64 16.69 3.92
N PRO A 374 16.20 15.47 3.85
CA PRO A 374 16.07 14.64 2.65
C PRO A 374 14.61 14.24 2.45
N LEU A 375 14.13 14.40 1.22
CA LEU A 375 12.80 13.96 0.81
C LEU A 375 12.82 12.48 0.43
N ALA A 376 11.65 11.84 0.39
CA ALA A 376 11.52 10.45 -0.05
C ALA A 376 11.93 10.30 -1.53
N SER A 377 11.65 11.31 -2.34
CA SER A 377 12.14 11.41 -3.71
C SER A 377 13.65 11.68 -3.72
N PRO A 378 14.47 10.89 -4.45
CA PRO A 378 15.91 11.08 -4.45
C PRO A 378 16.29 12.40 -5.10
N ASN A 379 17.48 12.88 -4.76
CA ASN A 379 18.05 14.13 -5.26
C ASN A 379 17.22 15.39 -4.93
N ARG A 380 16.36 15.31 -3.90
CA ARG A 380 15.55 16.42 -3.43
C ARG A 380 15.68 16.59 -1.92
N TRP A 381 15.86 17.83 -1.50
CA TRP A 381 15.94 18.22 -0.08
C TRP A 381 15.02 19.38 0.17
N MET A 382 14.29 19.32 1.27
CA MET A 382 13.61 20.47 1.83
C MET A 382 14.61 21.29 2.63
N VAL A 383 14.71 22.57 2.28
CA VAL A 383 15.73 23.47 2.80
C VAL A 383 15.05 24.67 3.43
N VAL A 384 15.57 25.13 4.55
CA VAL A 384 15.25 26.45 5.10
C VAL A 384 16.53 27.13 5.58
N LYS A 385 16.64 28.42 5.28
CA LYS A 385 17.77 29.27 5.66
C LYS A 385 17.29 30.70 5.90
N GLU A 386 17.66 31.27 7.05
CA GLU A 386 17.32 32.65 7.40
C GLU A 386 18.07 33.68 6.53
N GLU A 387 19.37 33.47 6.34
CA GLU A 387 20.24 34.38 5.59
C GLU A 387 20.61 33.81 4.22
N GLU A 388 20.73 34.67 3.20
CA GLU A 388 21.13 34.24 1.87
C GLU A 388 22.50 33.55 1.88
N VAL A 389 22.56 32.33 1.36
CA VAL A 389 23.81 31.58 1.19
C VAL A 389 23.99 31.19 -0.26
N SER A 390 25.23 31.27 -0.72
CA SER A 390 25.61 30.76 -2.04
C SER A 390 26.08 29.31 -1.94
N ILE A 391 25.50 28.44 -2.75
CA ILE A 391 25.92 27.05 -2.92
C ILE A 391 26.48 26.83 -4.33
N MET A 392 27.46 25.93 -4.45
CA MET A 392 28.08 25.58 -5.73
C MET A 392 27.83 24.11 -6.04
N GLY A 393 27.19 23.86 -7.18
CA GLY A 393 27.00 22.54 -7.76
C GLY A 393 28.02 22.32 -8.87
N VAL A 394 28.71 21.17 -8.81
CA VAL A 394 29.65 20.72 -9.84
C VAL A 394 29.14 19.40 -10.39
N CYS A 395 28.89 19.37 -11.70
CA CYS A 395 28.35 18.22 -12.41
C CYS A 395 29.34 17.77 -13.49
N SER A 396 28.95 16.81 -14.33
CA SER A 396 29.88 16.19 -15.29
C SER A 396 30.37 17.16 -16.38
N ASP A 397 29.51 18.06 -16.81
CA ASP A 397 29.67 18.95 -17.96
C ASP A 397 29.66 20.44 -17.58
N GLU A 398 29.05 20.79 -16.46
CA GLU A 398 28.87 22.18 -16.06
C GLU A 398 28.98 22.42 -14.55
N ARG A 399 29.04 23.71 -14.18
CA ARG A 399 29.00 24.17 -12.79
C ARG A 399 27.97 25.27 -12.67
N GLN A 400 27.17 25.20 -11.61
CA GLN A 400 26.16 26.21 -11.33
C GLN A 400 26.35 26.75 -9.91
N GLN A 401 26.26 28.06 -9.76
CA GLN A 401 26.16 28.72 -8.46
C GLN A 401 24.69 29.11 -8.24
N LEU A 402 24.13 28.74 -7.10
CA LEU A 402 22.76 29.07 -6.73
C LEU A 402 22.76 29.81 -5.40
N ARG A 403 22.02 30.91 -5.32
CA ARG A 403 21.78 31.62 -4.06
C ARG A 403 20.44 31.17 -3.50
N ILE A 404 20.44 30.78 -2.22
CA ILE A 404 19.27 30.26 -1.54
C ILE A 404 19.02 31.05 -0.26
N ASN A 405 17.76 31.40 -0.02
CA ASN A 405 17.25 32.00 1.21
C ASN A 405 15.80 31.53 1.43
N GLY A 406 15.23 31.75 2.61
CA GLY A 406 13.86 31.33 2.86
C GLY A 406 13.70 29.81 2.94
N SER A 407 12.54 29.30 2.55
CA SER A 407 12.21 27.87 2.59
C SER A 407 11.76 27.36 1.23
N GLY A 408 12.15 26.14 0.87
CA GLY A 408 11.77 25.50 -0.38
C GLY A 408 12.34 24.09 -0.57
N ILE A 409 12.19 23.56 -1.77
CA ILE A 409 12.76 22.27 -2.19
C ILE A 409 13.90 22.53 -3.15
N LEU A 410 15.11 22.13 -2.76
CA LEU A 410 16.27 22.06 -3.61
C LEU A 410 16.27 20.72 -4.35
N THR A 411 16.30 20.75 -5.67
CA THR A 411 16.46 19.58 -6.53
C THR A 411 17.80 19.67 -7.24
N ILE A 412 18.55 18.58 -7.24
CA ILE A 412 19.86 18.51 -7.93
C ILE A 412 19.83 17.39 -8.98
N ARG A 413 20.62 17.54 -10.05
CA ARG A 413 20.76 16.50 -11.06
C ARG A 413 21.58 15.31 -10.51
N SER A 414 21.33 14.11 -11.05
CA SER A 414 21.88 12.85 -10.53
C SER A 414 23.41 12.72 -10.61
N ASP A 415 24.07 13.54 -11.41
CA ASP A 415 25.53 13.56 -11.60
C ASP A 415 26.21 14.74 -10.87
N CYS A 416 25.44 15.56 -10.15
CA CYS A 416 25.95 16.74 -9.48
C CYS A 416 26.40 16.45 -8.05
N ILE A 417 27.46 17.16 -7.62
CA ILE A 417 27.87 17.27 -6.22
C ILE A 417 27.74 18.72 -5.82
N VAL A 418 26.93 18.99 -4.80
CA VAL A 418 26.74 20.32 -4.22
C VAL A 418 27.50 20.39 -2.92
N ARG A 419 28.39 21.38 -2.79
CA ARG A 419 29.12 21.64 -1.55
C ARG A 419 28.88 23.07 -1.08
N SER A 420 28.65 23.20 0.21
CA SER A 420 28.64 24.46 0.94
C SER A 420 29.44 24.33 2.24
N THR A 421 29.54 25.41 2.99
CA THR A 421 30.15 25.41 4.33
C THR A 421 29.35 24.60 5.36
N PHE A 422 28.12 24.20 5.06
CA PHE A 422 27.20 23.55 6.00
C PHE A 422 26.75 22.15 5.59
N VAL A 423 26.81 21.81 4.29
CA VAL A 423 26.32 20.53 3.77
C VAL A 423 27.07 20.11 2.51
N THR A 424 27.17 18.80 2.31
CA THR A 424 27.53 18.18 1.02
C THR A 424 26.37 17.32 0.57
N LEU A 425 25.83 17.61 -0.61
CA LEU A 425 24.75 16.84 -1.24
C LEU A 425 25.30 16.17 -2.49
N GLN A 426 24.90 14.93 -2.72
CA GLN A 426 25.36 14.14 -3.85
C GLN A 426 24.15 13.59 -4.62
N GLY A 427 24.15 13.84 -5.92
CA GLY A 427 23.20 13.25 -6.84
C GLY A 427 23.42 11.74 -6.95
N MET A 428 22.34 10.98 -7.00
CA MET A 428 22.33 9.54 -7.20
C MET A 428 21.58 9.20 -8.50
N GLN A 429 22.11 8.24 -9.26
CA GLN A 429 21.40 7.69 -10.41
C GLN A 429 20.23 6.83 -9.94
N GLY A 430 19.06 7.05 -10.55
CA GLY A 430 17.84 6.29 -10.26
C GLY A 430 16.91 6.97 -9.25
N ALA A 431 16.02 7.84 -9.74
CA ALA A 431 14.58 7.58 -9.73
C ALA A 431 13.85 8.74 -10.42
N THR A 432 12.66 8.46 -10.92
CA THR A 432 11.68 9.45 -11.35
C THR A 432 11.10 10.21 -10.15
N ALA A 433 10.65 11.44 -10.38
CA ALA A 433 9.92 12.20 -9.38
C ALA A 433 8.64 11.43 -8.97
N ARG A 434 8.47 11.22 -7.66
CA ARG A 434 7.25 10.61 -7.11
C ARG A 434 6.14 11.65 -7.02
N GLN A 435 4.89 11.19 -6.97
CA GLN A 435 3.75 12.08 -6.68
C GLN A 435 3.90 12.62 -5.26
N ALA A 436 3.96 13.94 -5.14
CA ALA A 436 4.05 14.63 -3.87
C ALA A 436 3.22 15.91 -3.90
N TYR A 437 2.77 16.39 -2.75
CA TYR A 437 2.10 17.67 -2.65
C TYR A 437 2.35 18.31 -1.29
N ALA A 438 2.20 19.63 -1.24
CA ALA A 438 2.29 20.37 0.01
C ALA A 438 0.87 20.63 0.53
N SER A 439 0.58 20.16 1.74
CA SER A 439 -0.60 20.54 2.50
C SER A 439 -0.24 21.78 3.32
N LEU A 440 -0.60 22.94 2.80
CA LEU A 440 -0.24 24.24 3.38
C LEU A 440 -1.43 24.80 4.16
N ARG A 441 -1.16 25.30 5.36
CA ARG A 441 -2.12 26.07 6.13
C ARG A 441 -1.96 27.55 5.79
N PRO A 442 -3.02 28.23 5.30
CA PRO A 442 -3.07 29.67 5.45
C PRO A 442 -3.14 29.97 6.96
N ILE A 443 -2.14 30.66 7.48
CA ILE A 443 -2.25 31.24 8.82
C ILE A 443 -3.21 32.43 8.67
N ALA A 444 -4.47 32.24 9.06
CA ALA A 444 -5.25 33.38 9.52
C ALA A 444 -4.51 33.91 10.75
N LEU A 445 -3.87 35.06 10.58
CA LEU A 445 -3.21 35.84 11.62
C LEU A 445 -4.30 36.38 12.57
N ASP A 446 -4.94 35.51 13.33
CA ASP A 446 -5.86 35.94 14.38
C ASP A 446 -5.06 36.22 15.66
N ALA A 447 -4.76 37.51 15.80
CA ALA A 447 -5.09 38.27 17.01
C ALA A 447 -4.74 37.60 18.34
N SER A 448 -3.45 37.57 18.68
CA SER A 448 -3.00 37.45 20.08
C SER A 448 -1.89 38.45 20.44
N ARG A 449 -1.83 39.58 19.72
CA ARG A 449 -0.94 40.72 20.02
C ARG A 449 -1.66 42.08 20.13
N SER A 450 -2.93 42.11 20.55
CA SER A 450 -3.64 43.39 20.76
C SER A 450 -4.48 43.47 22.04
N LEU A 451 -4.18 42.66 23.06
CA LEU A 451 -4.80 42.85 24.38
C LEU A 451 -4.12 43.93 25.25
N ASP A 452 -2.95 44.44 24.86
CA ASP A 452 -2.26 45.52 25.59
C ASP A 452 -2.27 46.89 24.86
N ASP A 453 -2.62 46.93 23.57
CA ASP A 453 -2.69 48.20 22.79
C ASP A 453 -4.11 48.81 22.74
N ALA A 454 -5.12 48.14 23.30
CA ALA A 454 -6.51 48.61 23.30
C ALA A 454 -6.81 49.73 24.33
N GLN A 455 -5.82 50.20 25.09
CA GLN A 455 -6.02 51.25 26.11
C GLN A 455 -5.36 52.59 25.77
N LYS A 456 -4.73 52.75 24.59
CA LYS A 456 -3.97 53.97 24.27
C LYS A 456 -4.30 54.67 22.96
N GLN A 457 -5.47 54.39 22.37
CA GLN A 457 -5.95 55.13 21.20
C GLN A 457 -7.39 55.64 21.34
N HIS A 458 -7.76 56.04 22.56
CA HIS A 458 -8.84 56.99 22.78
C HIS A 458 -8.27 58.41 22.69
N GLN A 459 -7.94 58.85 21.47
CA GLN A 459 -7.80 60.26 21.03
C GLN A 459 -7.13 60.30 19.65
N LEU A 460 -7.92 60.12 18.58
CA LEU A 460 -7.79 60.74 17.24
C LEU A 460 -8.53 59.87 16.21
N GLU A 461 -9.85 60.02 16.14
CA GLU A 461 -10.66 59.69 14.96
C GLU A 461 -11.90 60.62 14.97
N ILE A 462 -11.72 61.82 14.42
CA ILE A 462 -12.80 62.62 13.85
C ILE A 462 -12.48 62.69 12.36
N GLU A 463 -13.52 62.43 11.54
CA GLU A 463 -13.54 62.42 10.07
C GLU A 463 -12.90 61.20 9.37
N GLU A 464 -13.72 60.18 9.09
CA GLU A 464 -14.12 59.83 7.71
C GLU A 464 -15.02 58.58 7.73
N GLY A 465 -16.29 58.73 7.35
CA GLY A 465 -17.22 57.60 7.28
C GLY A 465 -18.69 57.93 6.97
N SER A 466 -19.00 59.16 6.57
CA SER A 466 -20.39 59.62 6.33
C SER A 466 -20.90 59.41 4.89
N SER A 467 -20.13 58.76 4.01
CA SER A 467 -20.48 58.73 2.58
C SER A 467 -21.10 57.41 2.09
N VAL A 468 -20.99 56.31 2.84
CA VAL A 468 -21.49 54.99 2.38
C VAL A 468 -22.91 54.69 2.90
N ALA A 469 -23.28 55.21 4.07
CA ALA A 469 -24.62 55.00 4.64
C ALA A 469 -25.72 55.81 3.92
N ILE A 470 -25.38 56.95 3.32
CA ILE A 470 -26.35 57.82 2.62
C ILE A 470 -26.76 57.23 1.26
N ILE A 471 -25.84 56.53 0.57
CA ILE A 471 -26.09 55.95 -0.75
C ILE A 471 -27.02 54.72 -0.65
N VAL A 472 -26.91 53.93 0.42
CA VAL A 472 -27.77 52.75 0.66
C VAL A 472 -29.19 53.18 1.10
N ALA A 473 -29.32 54.27 1.85
CA ALA A 473 -30.63 54.82 2.22
C ALA A 473 -31.37 55.45 1.02
N GLY A 474 -30.67 56.17 0.13
CA GLY A 474 -31.27 56.79 -1.05
C GLY A 474 -31.84 55.80 -2.07
N THR A 475 -31.16 54.66 -2.26
CA THR A 475 -31.60 53.61 -3.18
C THR A 475 -32.86 52.88 -2.70
N LEU A 476 -33.00 52.64 -1.40
CA LEU A 476 -34.21 52.06 -0.82
C LEU A 476 -35.43 52.98 -0.93
N VAL A 477 -35.25 54.30 -0.72
CA VAL A 477 -36.34 55.27 -0.87
C VAL A 477 -36.83 55.34 -2.33
N MET A 478 -35.91 55.31 -3.30
CA MET A 478 -36.28 55.32 -4.73
C MET A 478 -37.05 54.06 -5.13
N ILE A 479 -36.71 52.89 -4.59
CA ILE A 479 -37.46 51.65 -4.84
C ILE A 479 -38.89 51.76 -4.29
N ILE A 480 -39.06 52.29 -3.08
CA ILE A 480 -40.39 52.48 -2.46
C ILE A 480 -41.24 53.47 -3.25
N VAL A 481 -40.65 54.59 -3.73
CA VAL A 481 -41.35 55.56 -4.59
C VAL A 481 -41.76 54.93 -5.92
N SER A 482 -40.90 54.09 -6.50
CA SER A 482 -41.18 53.38 -7.76
C SER A 482 -42.36 52.42 -7.62
N ILE A 483 -42.40 51.66 -6.52
CA ILE A 483 -43.49 50.73 -6.22
C ILE A 483 -44.79 51.53 -5.99
N SER A 484 -44.72 52.63 -5.25
CA SER A 484 -45.89 53.50 -4.97
C SER A 484 -46.47 54.13 -6.24
N LEU A 485 -45.62 54.58 -7.17
CA LEU A 485 -46.03 55.09 -8.48
C LEU A 485 -46.63 53.99 -9.36
N GLY A 486 -46.10 52.76 -9.30
CA GLY A 486 -46.69 51.59 -9.96
C GLY A 486 -48.10 51.28 -9.46
N TRP A 487 -48.31 51.28 -8.15
CA TRP A 487 -49.64 51.12 -7.55
C TRP A 487 -50.58 52.27 -7.91
N PHE A 488 -50.09 53.51 -7.94
CA PHE A 488 -50.88 54.68 -8.36
C PHE A 488 -51.27 54.61 -9.84
N TYR A 489 -50.38 54.14 -10.71
CA TYR A 489 -50.66 53.90 -12.12
C TYR A 489 -51.73 52.82 -12.31
N VAL A 490 -51.63 51.70 -11.59
CA VAL A 490 -52.64 50.63 -11.61
C VAL A 490 -53.99 51.12 -11.06
N TYR A 491 -53.98 51.92 -10.00
CA TYR A 491 -55.18 52.54 -9.45
C TYR A 491 -55.85 53.51 -10.44
N CYS A 492 -55.07 54.35 -11.13
CA CYS A 492 -55.57 55.25 -12.16
C CYS A 492 -56.08 54.50 -13.40
N TYR A 493 -55.43 53.40 -13.78
CA TYR A 493 -55.85 52.54 -14.86
C TYR A 493 -57.19 51.85 -14.55
N GLN A 494 -57.35 51.30 -13.34
CA GLN A 494 -58.63 50.73 -12.88
C GLN A 494 -59.73 51.78 -12.76
N ARG A 495 -59.40 53.03 -12.39
CA ARG A 495 -60.36 54.12 -12.33
C ARG A 495 -60.80 54.60 -13.73
N ARG A 496 -59.91 54.57 -14.73
CA ARG A 496 -60.27 54.80 -16.15
C ARG A 496 -61.11 53.66 -16.73
N ALA A 497 -60.86 52.41 -16.34
CA ALA A 497 -61.68 51.26 -16.74
C ALA A 497 -63.12 51.32 -16.18
N ARG A 498 -63.35 52.02 -15.05
CA ARG A 498 -64.70 52.28 -14.50
C ARG A 498 -65.41 53.49 -15.11
N ALA A 499 -64.73 54.30 -15.93
CA ALA A 499 -65.29 55.51 -16.54
C ALA A 499 -65.85 55.30 -17.98
N GLN A 500 -65.80 54.07 -18.51
CA GLN A 500 -66.36 53.71 -19.84
C GLN A 500 -67.70 52.95 -19.78
N GLN A 501 -68.35 52.87 -18.61
CA GLN A 501 -69.73 52.37 -18.47
C GLN A 501 -70.74 53.52 -18.43
N VAL A 502 -70.83 54.33 -19.49
CA VAL A 502 -72.01 55.18 -19.73
C VAL A 502 -72.27 55.22 -21.24
N GLN A 503 -72.99 54.22 -21.74
CA GLN A 503 -74.00 54.32 -22.81
C GLN A 503 -74.43 52.91 -23.26
N ARG A 504 -75.64 52.51 -22.85
CA ARG A 504 -76.55 51.71 -23.66
C ARG A 504 -77.84 52.54 -23.76
N PRO A 505 -78.59 52.48 -24.87
CA PRO A 505 -79.65 51.46 -24.95
C PRO A 505 -79.96 50.89 -26.36
N VAL A 506 -80.47 49.63 -26.36
CA VAL A 506 -81.65 49.12 -27.13
C VAL A 506 -81.45 48.93 -28.67
N GLU A 507 -81.84 47.87 -29.38
CA GLU A 507 -83.03 47.01 -29.35
C GLU A 507 -82.78 45.63 -30.04
N ASP A 508 -83.77 44.77 -29.82
CA ASP A 508 -84.15 43.43 -30.26
C ASP A 508 -83.95 43.00 -31.74
N HIS A 509 -83.61 41.72 -31.97
CA HIS A 509 -84.36 40.81 -32.85
C HIS A 509 -83.82 39.37 -32.87
N ARG A 510 -84.78 38.46 -33.03
CA ARG A 510 -84.72 37.00 -32.89
C ARG A 510 -84.88 36.35 -34.28
N ILE A 511 -84.36 35.11 -34.44
CA ILE A 511 -84.87 34.00 -35.29
C ILE A 511 -84.11 33.61 -36.61
N LYS A 512 -83.42 32.44 -36.50
CA LYS A 512 -83.39 31.20 -37.34
C LYS A 512 -82.54 31.00 -38.64
N THR A 513 -81.78 29.88 -38.54
CA THR A 513 -81.63 28.70 -39.44
C THR A 513 -80.66 28.67 -40.65
N LYS A 514 -79.62 27.82 -40.49
CA LYS A 514 -79.38 26.49 -41.14
C LYS A 514 -78.68 26.39 -42.52
N ASN A 515 -77.50 25.73 -42.46
CA ASN A 515 -76.85 24.72 -43.35
C ASN A 515 -76.19 25.01 -44.72
N GLU A 516 -75.12 24.20 -44.90
CA GLU A 516 -74.43 23.70 -46.12
C GLU A 516 -73.54 24.69 -46.90
N GLY A 517 -72.35 24.35 -47.40
CA GLY A 517 -71.55 23.12 -47.52
C GLY A 517 -70.48 23.32 -48.63
N SER A 518 -69.46 22.45 -48.69
CA SER A 518 -68.52 22.22 -49.83
C SER A 518 -67.48 23.32 -50.17
N SER A 519 -66.28 23.08 -50.74
CA SER A 519 -65.41 21.92 -50.98
C SER A 519 -64.14 22.41 -51.73
N ASN A 520 -62.99 21.82 -51.38
CA ASN A 520 -61.85 21.40 -52.21
C ASN A 520 -60.83 22.33 -52.90
N ASP A 521 -59.60 21.77 -52.87
CA ASP A 521 -58.49 21.72 -53.84
C ASP A 521 -57.45 22.87 -53.94
N HIS A 522 -56.21 22.55 -53.50
CA HIS A 522 -54.97 22.33 -54.30
C HIS A 522 -54.67 23.25 -55.53
N PRO A 523 -53.40 23.38 -55.97
CA PRO A 523 -52.46 24.40 -55.52
C PRO A 523 -51.86 25.21 -56.71
N LEU A 524 -50.84 26.03 -56.41
CA LEU A 524 -49.75 26.48 -57.28
C LEU A 524 -49.88 27.78 -58.09
N LEU A 525 -48.70 28.41 -58.16
CA LEU A 525 -48.22 29.52 -59.00
C LEU A 525 -48.54 30.92 -58.47
N GLU A 526 -47.64 31.54 -57.71
CA GLU A 526 -46.37 32.17 -58.10
C GLU A 526 -46.56 33.64 -58.51
N ARG A 527 -45.70 34.47 -57.91
CA ARG A 527 -45.14 35.75 -58.42
C ARG A 527 -45.72 37.07 -57.91
N ASN A 528 -44.88 37.68 -57.06
CA ASN A 528 -44.42 39.07 -57.04
C ASN A 528 -45.38 40.21 -56.71
N ASN A 529 -45.04 40.85 -55.58
CA ASN A 529 -44.65 42.25 -55.38
C ASN A 529 -45.59 43.39 -55.80
N VAL A 530 -45.36 44.51 -55.10
CA VAL A 530 -45.80 45.90 -55.36
C VAL A 530 -47.12 46.19 -54.63
N GLU A 531 -47.23 47.18 -53.73
CA GLU A 531 -46.51 48.46 -53.56
C GLU A 531 -45.95 48.69 -52.15
#